data_AF-A0A2J6SHC7-F1
#
_entry.id   AF-A0A2J6SHC7-F1
#
_cell.length_a   1.000
_cell.length_b   1.000
_cell.length_c   1.000
_cell.angle_alpha   90.00
_cell.angle_beta   90.00
_cell.angle_gamma   90.00
#
_symmetry.space_group_name_H-M   'P 1'
#
loop_
_entity.id
_entity.type
_entity.pdbx_description
1 polymer ?
#
loop_
_entity_poly.entity_id
_entity_poly.type
_entity_poly.pdbx_seq_one_letter_code
_entity_poly.pdbx_strand_id
1 'polypeptide(L)'
;GGEGVAWGKRLVDIASIFVKTNDKLLNILEKDSEILYQYNSISGDFETKFAYEAKATLLALGKAMIVVPKSSTVVPGQVDAEPIAIMDNHINMVKFAGQSNEFKKVASYLKLIVDKAPAKVQKNWLTESGIKASK
;
A
#
# COMPACT_ATOMS: atom_id res chain seq x y z
N GLY A 1 0.08 17.50 -20.41
CA GLY A 1 0.99 16.43 -20.84
C GLY A 1 2.43 16.74 -20.48
N GLY A 2 2.84 16.47 -19.25
CA GLY A 2 4.21 16.70 -18.78
C GLY A 2 4.53 15.92 -17.50
N GLU A 3 3.53 15.65 -16.66
CA GLU A 3 3.71 14.89 -15.41
C GLU A 3 3.67 13.36 -15.60
N GLY A 4 3.03 12.84 -16.65
CA GLY A 4 2.88 11.38 -16.86
C GLY A 4 4.20 10.64 -17.14
N VAL A 5 5.12 11.26 -17.87
CA VAL A 5 6.44 10.67 -18.21
C VAL A 5 7.33 10.55 -16.97
N ALA A 6 7.17 11.46 -16.00
CA ALA A 6 7.94 11.45 -14.75
C ALA A 6 7.51 10.32 -13.80
N TRP A 7 6.23 9.96 -13.78
CA TRP A 7 5.70 8.84 -13.00
C TRP A 7 6.09 7.49 -13.60
N GLY A 8 5.94 7.32 -14.92
CA GLY A 8 6.31 6.08 -15.60
C GLY A 8 7.80 5.75 -15.46
N LYS A 9 8.68 6.75 -15.58
CA LYS A 9 10.13 6.56 -15.40
C LYS A 9 10.49 6.18 -13.96
N ARG A 10 9.84 6.79 -12.96
CA ARG A 10 10.03 6.41 -11.55
C ARG A 10 9.58 4.98 -11.29
N LEU A 11 8.42 4.56 -11.79
CA LEU A 11 7.94 3.17 -11.64
C LEU A 11 8.89 2.14 -12.28
N VAL A 12 9.42 2.43 -13.48
CA VAL A 12 10.40 1.57 -14.16
C VAL A 12 11.71 1.49 -13.40
N ASP A 13 12.21 2.63 -12.88
CA ASP A 13 13.41 2.67 -12.05
C ASP A 13 13.21 1.87 -10.74
N ILE A 14 12.03 1.93 -10.14
CA ILE A 14 11.66 1.19 -8.92
C ILE A 14 11.53 -0.31 -9.19
N ALA A 15 10.88 -0.70 -10.28
CA ALA A 15 10.73 -2.10 -10.69
C ALA A 15 12.07 -2.78 -10.92
N SER A 16 13.05 -2.06 -11.49
CA SER A 16 14.38 -2.57 -11.80
C SER A 16 15.20 -2.98 -10.57
N ILE A 17 14.87 -2.46 -9.38
CA ILE A 17 15.58 -2.75 -8.12
C ILE A 17 15.07 -4.07 -7.49
N PHE A 18 13.80 -4.42 -7.70
CA PHE A 18 13.16 -5.55 -7.02
C PHE A 18 12.92 -6.75 -7.91
N VAL A 19 12.93 -6.56 -9.22
CA VAL A 19 12.40 -7.56 -10.15
C VAL A 19 13.40 -7.73 -11.29
N LYS A 20 14.04 -8.91 -11.38
CA LYS A 20 14.30 -9.51 -12.70
C LYS A 20 12.91 -9.69 -13.31
N THR A 21 12.52 -8.71 -14.11
CA THR A 21 11.16 -8.34 -14.50
C THR A 21 10.23 -9.53 -14.73
N ASN A 22 9.23 -9.70 -13.87
CA ASN A 22 8.04 -10.48 -14.19
C ASN A 22 7.02 -9.49 -14.74
N ASP A 23 6.98 -9.36 -16.06
CA ASP A 23 6.16 -8.38 -16.79
C ASP A 23 4.66 -8.46 -16.40
N LYS A 24 4.20 -9.61 -15.91
CA LYS A 24 2.83 -9.80 -15.42
C LYS A 24 2.51 -8.96 -14.19
N LEU A 25 3.45 -8.79 -13.27
CA LEU A 25 3.24 -7.98 -12.06
C LEU A 25 3.22 -6.49 -12.39
N LEU A 26 4.02 -6.05 -13.37
CA LEU A 26 4.04 -4.65 -13.79
C LEU A 26 2.75 -4.24 -14.50
N ASN A 27 2.20 -5.10 -15.37
CA ASN A 27 0.92 -4.84 -16.02
C ASN A 27 -0.27 -4.76 -15.03
N ILE A 28 -0.18 -5.44 -13.88
CA ILE A 28 -1.21 -5.40 -12.82
C ILE A 28 -1.11 -4.13 -11.96
N LEU A 29 0.08 -3.52 -11.86
CA LEU A 29 0.34 -2.35 -11.03
C LEU A 29 0.32 -1.02 -11.80
N GLU A 30 0.17 -1.09 -13.12
CA GLU A 30 0.11 0.10 -13.97
C GLU A 30 -1.12 0.96 -13.66
N LYS A 31 -1.02 2.26 -13.92
CA LYS A 31 -1.97 3.34 -13.55
C LYS A 31 -3.42 3.09 -13.97
N ASP A 32 -3.63 2.21 -14.95
CA ASP A 32 -4.92 1.86 -15.55
C ASP A 32 -5.33 0.41 -15.26
N SER A 33 -4.73 -0.23 -14.24
CA SER A 33 -5.13 -1.59 -13.90
C SER A 33 -6.53 -1.62 -13.31
N GLU A 34 -7.33 -2.56 -13.79
CA GLU A 34 -8.70 -2.77 -13.34
C GLU A 34 -8.79 -2.96 -11.81
N ILE A 35 -7.77 -3.58 -11.22
CA ILE A 35 -7.66 -3.82 -9.78
C ILE A 35 -7.55 -2.52 -8.99
N LEU A 36 -6.79 -1.54 -9.46
CA LEU A 36 -6.66 -0.26 -8.77
C LEU A 36 -7.99 0.52 -8.81
N TYR A 37 -8.71 0.47 -9.93
CA TYR A 37 -10.04 1.07 -10.05
C TYR A 37 -11.05 0.41 -9.10
N GLN A 38 -11.07 -0.93 -9.06
CA GLN A 38 -11.94 -1.69 -8.16
C GLN A 38 -11.61 -1.42 -6.70
N TYR A 39 -10.34 -1.28 -6.34
CA TYR A 39 -9.97 -0.92 -4.98
C TYR A 39 -10.43 0.49 -4.62
N ASN A 40 -10.21 1.48 -5.49
CA ASN A 40 -10.59 2.87 -5.22
C ASN A 40 -12.09 3.03 -4.93
N SER A 41 -12.95 2.28 -5.63
CA SER A 41 -14.40 2.36 -5.45
C SER A 41 -14.89 1.83 -4.10
N ILE A 42 -14.13 0.94 -3.45
CA ILE A 42 -14.46 0.35 -2.14
C ILE A 42 -13.50 0.79 -1.03
N SER A 43 -12.47 1.56 -1.35
CA SER A 43 -11.35 1.90 -0.46
C SER A 43 -11.78 2.61 0.84
N GLY A 44 -12.94 3.26 0.84
CA GLY A 44 -13.55 3.90 2.01
C GLY A 44 -14.14 2.93 3.02
N ASP A 45 -14.37 1.66 2.65
CA ASP A 45 -14.94 0.64 3.53
C ASP A 45 -13.87 -0.13 4.33
N PHE A 46 -12.59 0.08 4.02
CA PHE A 46 -11.46 -0.64 4.59
C PHE A 46 -10.51 0.27 5.35
N GLU A 47 -10.13 -0.17 6.56
CA GLU A 47 -8.97 0.40 7.25
C GLU A 47 -7.71 0.12 6.43
N THR A 48 -7.10 1.18 5.91
CA THR A 48 -5.94 1.08 5.03
C THR A 48 -4.73 1.76 5.66
N LYS A 49 -3.59 1.06 5.66
CA LYS A 49 -2.30 1.63 6.09
C LYS A 49 -1.39 1.82 4.87
N PHE A 50 -1.01 3.05 4.58
CA PHE A 50 -0.11 3.37 3.48
C PHE A 50 1.32 3.54 3.98
N ALA A 51 2.19 2.57 3.68
CA ALA A 51 3.59 2.62 4.12
C ALA A 51 4.45 3.52 3.21
N TYR A 52 5.35 4.30 3.82
CA TYR A 52 6.39 5.07 3.12
C TYR A 52 7.76 4.89 3.79
N GLU A 53 8.83 4.99 3.00
CA GLU A 53 10.20 4.89 3.52
C GLU A 53 10.65 6.20 4.17
N ALA A 54 11.36 6.07 5.28
CA ALA A 54 12.04 7.19 5.92
C ALA A 54 13.53 7.29 5.52
N LYS A 55 14.09 6.25 4.89
CA LYS A 55 15.48 6.25 4.41
C LYS A 55 15.54 6.11 2.90
N ALA A 56 16.47 6.84 2.29
CA ALA A 56 16.70 6.75 0.86
C ALA A 56 17.17 5.36 0.46
N THR A 57 16.65 4.89 -0.67
CA THR A 57 17.05 3.66 -1.32
C THR A 57 18.21 3.95 -2.25
N LEU A 58 19.31 3.22 -2.10
CA LEU A 58 20.44 3.31 -3.02
C LEU A 58 20.04 2.59 -4.32
N LEU A 59 20.03 3.34 -5.40
CA LEU A 59 19.72 2.91 -6.76
C LEU A 59 21.00 2.50 -7.50
N ALA A 60 20.80 1.87 -8.66
CA ALA A 60 21.86 1.70 -9.64
C ALA A 60 22.54 3.05 -9.95
N LEU A 61 23.85 3.00 -10.22
CA LEU A 61 24.69 4.18 -10.50
C LEU A 61 24.89 5.14 -9.30
N GLY A 62 24.69 4.66 -8.07
CA GLY A 62 25.07 5.38 -6.85
C GLY A 62 24.14 6.53 -6.44
N LYS A 63 22.99 6.68 -7.12
CA LYS A 63 21.97 7.66 -6.73
C LYS A 63 21.18 7.13 -5.56
N ALA A 64 20.85 7.97 -4.58
CA ALA A 64 19.96 7.60 -3.48
C ALA A 64 18.69 8.46 -3.56
N MET A 65 17.51 7.85 -3.44
CA MET A 65 16.25 8.60 -3.38
C MET A 65 15.20 7.92 -2.49
N ILE A 66 14.24 8.71 -2.03
CA ILE A 66 13.00 8.21 -1.44
C ILE A 66 12.10 7.74 -2.58
N VAL A 67 11.89 6.43 -2.65
CA VAL A 67 11.09 5.74 -3.68
C VAL A 67 9.60 6.01 -3.46
N VAL A 68 9.09 5.75 -2.24
CA VAL A 68 7.71 6.12 -1.87
C VAL A 68 7.76 7.23 -0.82
N PRO A 69 7.55 8.51 -1.20
CA PRO A 69 7.51 9.61 -0.24
C PRO A 69 6.16 9.68 0.49
N LYS A 70 6.16 10.27 1.69
CA LYS A 70 4.93 10.51 2.47
C LYS A 70 3.87 11.30 1.69
N SER A 71 4.28 12.20 0.79
CA SER A 71 3.34 12.95 -0.05
C SER A 71 2.50 12.06 -0.98
N SER A 72 2.95 10.83 -1.25
CA SER A 72 2.22 9.86 -2.06
C SER A 72 1.27 8.97 -1.24
N THR A 73 1.26 9.06 0.10
CA THR A 73 0.57 8.12 0.99
C THR A 73 -0.78 8.58 1.55
N VAL A 74 -1.48 9.47 0.84
CA VAL A 74 -2.86 9.85 1.17
C VAL A 74 -3.64 10.03 -0.13
N VAL A 75 -4.63 9.17 -0.39
CA VAL A 75 -5.61 9.40 -1.45
C VAL A 75 -6.60 10.44 -0.93
N PRO A 76 -6.72 11.62 -1.56
CA PRO A 76 -7.70 12.63 -1.14
C PRO A 76 -9.11 12.02 -1.09
N GLY A 77 -9.77 12.11 0.05
CA GLY A 77 -11.14 11.58 0.25
C GLY A 77 -11.23 10.20 0.89
N GLN A 78 -10.13 9.50 1.13
CA GLN A 78 -10.18 8.22 1.85
C GLN A 78 -10.23 8.46 3.37
N VAL A 79 -11.35 8.09 3.99
CA VAL A 79 -11.66 8.39 5.40
C VAL A 79 -10.86 7.51 6.36
N ASP A 80 -10.69 6.22 6.04
CA ASP A 80 -10.06 5.22 6.91
C ASP A 80 -8.61 4.89 6.48
N ALA A 81 -7.86 5.91 6.05
CA ALA A 81 -6.48 5.78 5.58
C ALA A 81 -5.45 6.40 6.55
N GLU A 82 -4.42 5.64 6.94
CA GLU A 82 -3.32 6.15 7.77
C GLU A 82 -1.96 5.94 7.09
N PRO A 83 -1.14 7.00 6.92
CA PRO A 83 0.22 6.86 6.43
C PRO A 83 1.16 6.40 7.56
N ILE A 84 1.90 5.31 7.34
CA ILE A 84 2.87 4.78 8.30
C ILE A 84 4.30 4.93 7.78
N ALA A 85 5.16 5.55 8.59
CA ALA A 85 6.59 5.62 8.31
C ALA A 85 7.24 4.27 8.63
N ILE A 86 8.07 3.77 7.72
CA ILE A 86 8.97 2.67 8.00
C ILE A 86 10.40 3.19 8.01
N MET A 87 11.12 2.96 9.11
CA MET A 87 12.47 3.51 9.35
C MET A 87 13.56 2.75 8.61
N ASP A 88 13.29 2.39 7.36
CA ASP A 88 14.19 1.70 6.46
C ASP A 88 14.03 2.22 5.02
N ASN A 89 14.86 1.71 4.12
CA ASN A 89 14.76 1.95 2.68
C ASN A 89 13.81 0.96 2.01
N HIS A 90 13.37 1.27 0.79
CA HIS A 90 12.39 0.48 0.04
C HIS A 90 12.73 -1.01 -0.01
N ILE A 91 14.04 -1.33 -0.07
CA ILE A 91 14.55 -2.71 -0.21
C ILE A 91 14.38 -3.51 1.08
N ASN A 92 14.48 -2.85 2.23
CA ASN A 92 14.58 -3.52 3.53
C ASN A 92 13.37 -3.27 4.44
N MET A 93 12.47 -2.34 4.10
CA MET A 93 11.29 -1.94 4.90
C MET A 93 10.50 -3.09 5.53
N VAL A 94 10.35 -4.24 4.85
CA VAL A 94 9.55 -5.37 5.37
C VAL A 94 10.24 -6.73 5.19
N LYS A 95 11.57 -6.78 5.30
CA LYS A 95 12.28 -8.07 5.21
C LYS A 95 12.03 -8.95 6.44
N PHE A 96 11.33 -10.07 6.21
CA PHE A 96 11.05 -11.11 7.22
C PHE A 96 12.31 -11.70 7.86
N ALA A 97 13.38 -11.90 7.06
CA ALA A 97 14.58 -12.61 7.48
C ALA A 97 15.27 -12.02 8.72
N GLY A 98 15.08 -10.72 8.98
CA GLY A 98 15.70 -10.05 10.13
C GLY A 98 14.79 -9.87 11.34
N GLN A 99 13.47 -10.15 11.24
CA GLN A 99 12.46 -9.71 12.22
C GLN A 99 12.74 -8.32 12.79
N SER A 100 13.08 -7.37 11.92
CA SER A 100 13.45 -6.02 12.32
C SER A 100 12.33 -5.36 13.13
N ASN A 101 12.66 -4.29 13.87
CA ASN A 101 11.64 -3.52 14.58
C ASN A 101 10.55 -3.02 13.61
N GLU A 102 10.93 -2.68 12.39
CA GLU A 102 10.00 -2.30 11.33
C GLU A 102 9.11 -3.46 10.87
N PHE A 103 9.68 -4.66 10.71
CA PHE A 103 8.89 -5.86 10.43
C PHE A 103 7.86 -6.13 11.55
N LYS A 104 8.30 -6.08 12.82
CA LYS A 104 7.41 -6.27 13.98
C LYS A 104 6.33 -5.20 14.05
N LYS A 105 6.64 -3.97 13.68
CA LYS A 105 5.69 -2.86 13.58
C LYS A 105 4.60 -3.16 12.54
N VAL A 106 4.99 -3.56 11.33
CA VAL A 106 4.04 -3.96 10.27
C VAL A 106 3.20 -5.15 10.72
N ALA A 107 3.82 -6.19 11.28
CA ALA A 107 3.12 -7.35 11.80
C ALA A 107 2.11 -6.98 12.91
N SER A 108 2.44 -6.02 13.76
CA SER A 108 1.55 -5.52 14.81
C SER A 108 0.33 -4.79 14.22
N TYR A 109 0.52 -3.95 13.19
CA TYR A 109 -0.62 -3.34 12.49
C TYR A 109 -1.52 -4.39 11.84
N LEU A 110 -0.94 -5.38 11.16
CA LEU A 110 -1.70 -6.48 10.55
C LEU A 110 -2.50 -7.24 11.59
N LYS A 111 -1.88 -7.56 12.74
CA LYS A 111 -2.57 -8.22 13.86
C LYS A 111 -3.74 -7.38 14.37
N LEU A 112 -3.56 -6.08 14.56
CA LEU A 112 -4.65 -5.18 15.01
C LEU A 112 -5.81 -5.14 14.01
N ILE A 113 -5.52 -5.11 12.71
CA ILE A 113 -6.57 -5.13 11.67
C ILE A 113 -7.32 -6.46 11.70
N VAL A 114 -6.59 -7.58 11.80
CA VAL A 114 -7.19 -8.93 11.90
C VAL A 114 -8.04 -9.07 13.16
N ASP A 115 -7.56 -8.61 14.31
CA ASP A 115 -8.27 -8.70 15.59
C ASP A 115 -9.60 -7.91 15.56
N LYS A 116 -9.66 -6.81 14.81
CA LYS A 116 -10.90 -6.01 14.63
C LYS A 116 -11.87 -6.61 13.61
N ALA A 117 -11.38 -7.43 12.67
CA ALA A 117 -12.17 -7.89 11.53
C ALA A 117 -13.45 -8.65 11.93
N PRO A 118 -13.45 -9.59 12.89
CA PRO A 118 -14.66 -10.33 13.27
C PRO A 118 -15.82 -9.42 13.71
N ALA A 119 -15.54 -8.41 14.53
CA ALA A 119 -16.56 -7.48 15.01
C ALA A 119 -17.15 -6.64 13.87
N LYS A 120 -16.30 -6.15 12.95
CA LYS A 120 -16.75 -5.41 11.76
C LYS A 120 -17.59 -6.29 10.84
N VAL A 121 -17.15 -7.52 10.58
CA VAL A 121 -17.87 -8.50 9.76
C VAL A 121 -19.24 -8.83 10.36
N GLN A 122 -19.30 -9.11 11.67
CA GLN A 122 -20.57 -9.36 12.36
C GLN A 122 -21.53 -8.18 12.27
N LYS A 123 -21.04 -6.95 12.48
CA LYS A 123 -21.84 -5.73 12.32
C LYS A 123 -22.40 -5.58 10.91
N ASN A 124 -21.59 -5.87 9.89
CA ASN A 124 -22.03 -5.81 8.49
C ASN A 124 -23.14 -6.83 8.21
N TRP A 125 -23.00 -8.08 8.68
CA TRP A 125 -24.03 -9.11 8.55
C TRP A 125 -25.36 -8.70 9.22
N LEU A 126 -25.31 -8.20 10.45
CA LEU A 126 -26.51 -7.74 11.17
C LEU A 126 -27.22 -6.59 10.44
N THR A 127 -26.43 -5.66 9.87
CA THR A 127 -26.97 -4.54 9.09
C THR A 127 -27.68 -5.04 7.83
N GLU A 128 -27.06 -5.97 7.10
CA GLU A 128 -27.65 -6.57 5.90
C GLU A 128 -28.94 -7.35 6.22
N SER A 129 -28.93 -8.15 7.30
CA SER A 129 -30.12 -8.88 7.76
C SER A 129 -31.25 -7.94 8.17
N GLY A 130 -30.96 -6.83 8.84
CA GLY A 130 -31.95 -5.81 9.20
C GLY A 130 -32.58 -5.10 7.98
N ILE A 131 -31.76 -4.80 6.96
CA ILE A 131 -32.24 -4.25 5.69
C ILE A 131 -33.17 -5.24 4.97
N LYS A 132 -32.81 -6.53 4.96
CA LYS A 132 -33.65 -7.58 4.35
C LYS A 132 -34.98 -7.78 5.09
N ALA A 133 -35.00 -7.64 6.42
CA ALA A 133 -36.22 -7.77 7.22
C ALA A 133 -37.15 -6.54 7.12
N SER A 134 -36.65 -5.41 6.62
CA SER A 134 -37.40 -4.15 6.46
C SER A 134 -37.93 -3.94 5.03
N LYS A 135 -37.71 -4.91 4.14
CA LYS A 135 -38.24 -4.95 2.76
C LYS A 135 -39.34 -6.00 2.67
#